data_AF-A0A183AKJ1-F1
#
_entry.id   AF-A0A183AKJ1-F1
#
_cell.length_a   1.000
_cell.length_b   1.000
_cell.length_c   1.000
_cell.angle_alpha   90.00
_cell.angle_beta   90.00
_cell.angle_gamma   90.00
#
_symmetry.space_group_name_H-M   'P 1'
#
loop_
_entity.id
_entity.type
_entity.pdbx_description
1 polymer ?
#
loop_
_entity_poly.entity_id
_entity_poly.type
_entity_poly.pdbx_seq_one_letter_code
_entity_poly.pdbx_strand_id
1 'polypeptide(L)'
;MQSQSVLFLTLGGRELCSLVKNLAFLNVPAELPFEKLKSLLLDHILPVSFQATERCRFNSMIRAANMPCREFILQLNKQASKCNYGDRLEEQLCDRLIAGINNISLQRKMLEKKDIMFAEARKICEQSDDLCAAVVEKILHIRIIMK
;
A
#
# COMPACT_ATOMS: atom_id res chain seq x y z
N MET A 1 -13.43 15.49 39.02
CA MET A 1 -12.87 15.54 37.66
C MET A 1 -13.56 14.47 36.83
N GLN A 2 -14.17 14.81 35.70
CA GLN A 2 -14.78 13.79 34.81
C GLN A 2 -13.68 12.93 34.17
N SER A 3 -13.93 11.62 34.02
CA SER A 3 -12.98 10.73 33.34
C SER A 3 -12.95 11.02 31.83
N GLN A 4 -11.81 10.79 31.20
CA GLN A 4 -11.64 10.99 29.75
C GLN A 4 -12.66 10.17 28.93
N SER A 5 -13.03 8.97 29.41
CA SER A 5 -14.07 8.13 28.82
C SER A 5 -15.44 8.80 28.82
N VAL A 6 -15.84 9.43 29.93
CA VAL A 6 -17.13 10.12 30.06
C VAL A 6 -17.19 11.34 29.13
N LEU A 7 -16.10 12.10 29.04
CA LEU A 7 -16.02 13.25 28.13
C LEU A 7 -16.12 12.80 26.67
N PHE A 8 -15.38 11.77 26.29
CA PHE A 8 -15.39 11.24 24.92
C PHE A 8 -16.78 10.71 24.51
N LEU A 9 -17.46 9.97 25.39
CA LEU A 9 -18.82 9.49 25.14
C LEU A 9 -19.85 10.62 25.05
N THR A 10 -19.67 11.67 25.86
CA THR A 10 -20.54 12.85 25.86
C THR A 10 -20.39 13.65 24.56
N LEU A 11 -19.16 13.86 24.12
CA LEU A 11 -18.85 14.56 22.85
C LEU A 11 -19.27 13.74 21.63
N GLY A 12 -19.11 12.42 21.68
CA GLY A 12 -19.46 11.52 20.59
C GLY A 12 -20.96 11.24 20.42
N GLY A 13 -21.79 11.69 21.35
CA GLY A 13 -23.24 11.65 21.21
C GLY A 13 -23.87 10.27 21.41
N ARG A 14 -25.16 10.20 21.05
CA ARG A 14 -26.04 9.05 21.36
C ARG A 14 -25.67 7.81 20.54
N GLU A 15 -25.29 8.03 19.29
CA GLU A 15 -24.89 7.00 18.33
C GLU A 15 -23.64 6.29 18.81
N LEU A 16 -22.61 7.04 19.22
CA LEU A 16 -21.37 6.48 19.74
C LEU A 16 -21.61 5.73 21.06
N CYS A 17 -22.41 6.31 21.97
CA CYS A 17 -22.80 5.64 23.21
C CYS A 17 -23.52 4.31 22.94
N SER A 18 -24.45 4.28 21.99
CA SER A 18 -25.20 3.07 21.62
C SER A 18 -24.27 2.01 21.02
N LEU A 19 -23.39 2.42 20.11
CA LEU A 19 -22.40 1.54 19.49
C LEU A 19 -21.47 0.91 20.54
N VAL A 20 -20.94 1.70 21.45
CA VAL A 20 -20.05 1.21 22.52
C VAL A 20 -20.79 0.24 23.45
N LYS A 21 -22.05 0.51 23.79
CA LYS A 21 -22.88 -0.43 24.57
C LYS A 21 -23.02 -1.78 23.87
N ASN A 22 -23.27 -1.76 22.56
CA ASN A 22 -23.38 -2.98 21.77
C ASN A 22 -22.04 -3.73 21.69
N LEU A 23 -20.92 -3.01 21.57
CA LEU A 23 -19.58 -3.61 21.46
C LEU A 23 -19.02 -4.12 22.80
N ALA A 24 -19.33 -3.45 23.92
CA ALA A 24 -18.85 -3.79 25.25
C ALA A 24 -19.59 -4.97 25.90
N PHE A 25 -20.62 -5.50 25.22
CA PHE A 25 -21.42 -6.68 25.50
C PHE A 25 -22.03 -6.88 26.88
N LEU A 26 -21.71 -6.10 27.94
CA LEU A 26 -22.39 -6.10 29.25
C LEU A 26 -21.88 -5.02 30.24
N ASN A 27 -20.81 -4.26 29.93
CA ASN A 27 -20.30 -3.21 30.84
C ASN A 27 -20.92 -1.83 30.56
N VAL A 28 -21.16 -1.06 31.62
CA VAL A 28 -21.57 0.34 31.51
C VAL A 28 -20.47 1.12 30.78
N PRO A 29 -20.73 1.78 29.63
CA PRO A 29 -19.70 2.43 28.82
C PRO A 29 -18.80 3.43 29.57
N ALA A 30 -19.35 4.04 30.63
CA ALA A 30 -18.66 5.02 31.46
C ALA A 30 -17.57 4.42 32.37
N GLU A 31 -17.59 3.09 32.58
CA GLU A 31 -16.63 2.37 33.41
C GLU A 31 -15.44 1.82 32.60
N LEU A 32 -15.53 1.84 31.27
CA LEU A 32 -14.44 1.42 30.40
C LEU A 32 -13.30 2.44 30.39
N PRO A 33 -12.04 2.01 30.57
CA PRO A 33 -10.88 2.87 30.33
C PRO A 33 -10.88 3.40 28.90
N PHE A 34 -10.45 4.66 28.73
CA PHE A 34 -10.44 5.35 27.45
C PHE A 34 -9.69 4.56 26.35
N GLU A 35 -8.56 3.93 26.68
CA GLU A 35 -7.81 3.11 25.71
C GLU A 35 -8.59 1.89 25.23
N LYS A 36 -9.38 1.25 26.10
CA LYS A 36 -10.22 0.12 25.71
C LYS A 36 -11.40 0.56 24.85
N LEU A 37 -11.94 1.73 25.13
CA LEU A 37 -12.99 2.35 24.34
C LEU A 37 -12.51 2.69 22.93
N LYS A 38 -11.33 3.32 22.85
CA LYS A 38 -10.65 3.65 21.60
C LYS A 38 -10.34 2.40 20.78
N SER A 39 -9.82 1.33 21.41
CA SER A 39 -9.52 0.09 20.69
C SER A 39 -10.78 -0.58 20.13
N LEU A 40 -11.85 -0.72 20.93
CA LEU A 40 -13.12 -1.31 20.47
C LEU A 40 -13.71 -0.56 19.27
N LEU A 41 -13.64 0.77 19.31
CA LEU A 41 -14.12 1.60 18.20
C LEU A 41 -13.23 1.48 16.97
N LEU A 42 -11.91 1.49 17.14
CA LEU A 42 -10.98 1.27 16.03
C LEU A 42 -11.17 -0.11 15.41
N ASP A 43 -11.33 -1.17 16.19
CA ASP A 43 -11.54 -2.53 15.71
C ASP A 43 -12.88 -2.68 14.95
N HIS A 44 -13.91 -1.93 15.35
CA HIS A 44 -15.20 -1.95 14.66
C HIS A 44 -15.22 -1.07 13.41
N ILE A 45 -14.62 0.12 13.47
CA ILE A 45 -14.60 1.10 12.38
C ILE A 45 -13.57 0.74 11.31
N LEU A 46 -12.49 0.04 11.68
CA LEU A 46 -11.48 -0.51 10.78
C LEU A 46 -11.70 -2.02 10.66
N PRO A 47 -12.71 -2.48 9.90
CA PRO A 47 -12.91 -3.91 9.75
C PRO A 47 -11.68 -4.51 9.06
N VAL A 48 -11.32 -5.73 9.46
CA VAL A 48 -10.29 -6.57 8.82
C VAL A 48 -10.50 -6.68 7.30
N SER A 49 -11.75 -6.50 6.85
CA SER A 49 -12.13 -6.43 5.43
C SER A 49 -11.42 -5.32 4.66
N PHE A 50 -10.99 -4.23 5.30
CA PHE A 50 -10.22 -3.19 4.63
C PHE A 50 -8.82 -3.70 4.25
N GLN A 51 -8.09 -4.33 5.17
CA GLN A 51 -6.74 -4.82 4.88
C GLN A 51 -6.74 -5.90 3.80
N ALA A 52 -7.66 -6.87 3.86
CA ALA A 52 -7.78 -7.90 2.83
C ALA A 52 -8.11 -7.29 1.45
N THR A 53 -9.00 -6.29 1.41
CA THR A 53 -9.33 -5.56 0.18
C THR A 53 -8.13 -4.81 -0.37
N GLU A 54 -7.38 -4.10 0.47
CA GLU A 54 -6.21 -3.34 0.04
C GLU A 54 -5.08 -4.26 -0.45
N ARG A 55 -4.89 -5.42 0.20
CA ARG A 55 -3.96 -6.47 -0.24
C ARG A 55 -4.39 -7.11 -1.55
N CYS A 56 -5.69 -7.35 -1.75
CA CYS A 56 -6.22 -7.85 -3.02
C CYS A 56 -5.97 -6.84 -4.15
N ARG A 57 -6.23 -5.54 -3.90
CA ARG A 57 -5.91 -4.45 -4.83
C ARG A 57 -4.42 -4.42 -5.15
N PHE A 58 -3.57 -4.45 -4.13
CA PHE A 58 -2.11 -4.51 -4.29
C PHE A 58 -1.68 -5.68 -5.17
N ASN A 59 -2.15 -6.89 -4.85
CA ASN A 59 -1.80 -8.12 -5.57
C ASN A 59 -2.36 -8.19 -7.00
N SER A 60 -3.30 -7.31 -7.35
CA SER A 60 -3.85 -7.20 -8.71
C SER A 60 -3.15 -6.13 -9.54
N MET A 61 -2.21 -5.36 -8.98
CA MET A 61 -1.53 -4.28 -9.67
C MET A 61 -0.57 -4.81 -10.74
N ILE A 62 -0.79 -4.37 -11.98
CA ILE A 62 0.07 -4.62 -13.14
C ILE A 62 0.46 -3.29 -13.76
N ARG A 63 1.74 -3.13 -14.14
CA ARG A 63 2.24 -1.94 -14.82
C ARG A 63 1.59 -1.84 -16.20
N ALA A 64 1.03 -0.67 -16.54
CA ALA A 64 0.53 -0.41 -17.89
C ALA A 64 1.69 -0.34 -18.89
N ALA A 65 1.45 -0.68 -20.17
CA ALA A 65 2.49 -0.77 -21.21
C ALA A 65 3.36 0.49 -21.34
N ASN A 66 2.75 1.68 -21.23
CA ASN A 66 3.43 2.97 -21.40
C ASN A 66 3.70 3.69 -20.07
N MET A 67 3.56 3.00 -18.94
CA MET A 67 3.81 3.59 -17.63
C MET A 67 5.29 3.42 -17.26
N PRO A 68 6.02 4.51 -16.93
CA PRO A 68 7.36 4.40 -16.37
C PRO A 68 7.38 3.53 -15.10
N CYS A 69 8.40 2.71 -14.94
CA CYS A 69 8.64 1.92 -13.74
C CYS A 69 8.61 2.79 -12.47
N ARG A 70 9.20 4.01 -12.49
CA ARG A 70 9.15 4.91 -11.33
C ARG A 70 7.73 5.22 -10.86
N GLU A 71 6.80 5.40 -11.82
CA GLU A 71 5.41 5.73 -11.55
C GLU A 71 4.69 4.51 -10.99
N PHE A 72 4.95 3.33 -11.55
CA PHE A 72 4.41 2.08 -11.02
C PHE A 72 4.88 1.80 -9.60
N ILE A 73 6.16 2.01 -9.30
CA ILE A 73 6.75 1.87 -7.96
C ILE A 73 6.08 2.84 -6.98
N LEU A 74 5.82 4.09 -7.38
CA LEU A 74 5.11 5.06 -6.55
C LEU A 74 3.69 4.57 -6.20
N GLN A 75 2.97 4.05 -7.19
CA GLN A 75 1.63 3.48 -6.98
C GLN A 75 1.66 2.26 -6.06
N LEU A 76 2.65 1.36 -6.22
CA LEU A 76 2.84 0.21 -5.32
C LEU A 76 3.07 0.65 -3.88
N ASN A 77 3.96 1.62 -3.63
CA ASN A 77 4.22 2.15 -2.29
C ASN A 77 2.95 2.77 -1.68
N LYS A 78 2.22 3.57 -2.47
CA LYS A 78 0.97 4.18 -2.03
C LYS A 78 -0.06 3.13 -1.64
N GLN A 79 -0.20 2.05 -2.41
CA GLN A 79 -1.15 0.99 -2.11
C GLN A 79 -0.68 0.13 -0.93
N ALA A 80 0.60 -0.20 -0.85
CA ALA A 80 1.19 -0.97 0.26
C ALA A 80 1.04 -0.28 1.62
N SER A 81 1.06 1.07 1.65
CA SER A 81 0.83 1.85 2.88
C SER A 81 -0.51 1.56 3.57
N LYS A 82 -1.49 1.02 2.82
CA LYS A 82 -2.83 0.67 3.32
C LYS A 82 -2.98 -0.82 3.64
N CYS A 83 -1.99 -1.63 3.29
CA CYS A 83 -2.05 -3.10 3.39
C CYS A 83 -1.63 -3.65 4.75
N ASN A 84 -1.01 -2.81 5.59
CA ASN A 84 -0.49 -3.19 6.90
C ASN A 84 0.38 -4.46 6.84
N TYR A 85 1.45 -4.43 6.04
CA TYR A 85 2.36 -5.57 5.88
C TYR A 85 3.36 -5.73 7.03
N GLY A 86 3.51 -4.72 7.89
CA GLY A 86 4.48 -4.72 8.98
C GLY A 86 5.90 -4.96 8.46
N ASP A 87 6.62 -5.85 9.13
CA ASP A 87 8.03 -6.15 8.84
C ASP A 87 8.27 -6.79 7.46
N ARG A 88 7.21 -7.26 6.79
CA ARG A 88 7.29 -7.88 5.46
C ARG A 88 7.06 -6.88 4.32
N LEU A 89 6.97 -5.58 4.60
CA LEU A 89 6.68 -4.57 3.58
C LEU A 89 7.64 -4.62 2.39
N GLU A 90 8.96 -4.72 2.63
CA GLU A 90 9.95 -4.75 1.55
C GLU A 90 9.85 -6.01 0.70
N GLU A 91 9.63 -7.18 1.33
CA GLU A 91 9.41 -8.45 0.64
C GLU A 91 8.20 -8.35 -0.29
N GLN A 92 7.08 -7.85 0.22
CA GLN A 92 5.84 -7.70 -0.55
C GLN A 92 5.99 -6.71 -1.71
N LEU A 93 6.71 -5.60 -1.50
CA LEU A 93 7.01 -4.63 -2.55
C LEU A 93 7.91 -5.24 -3.63
N CYS A 94 8.91 -6.03 -3.25
CA CYS A 94 9.79 -6.73 -4.19
C CYS A 94 9.00 -7.71 -5.05
N ASP A 95 8.27 -8.64 -4.42
CA ASP A 95 7.49 -9.67 -5.10
C ASP A 95 6.48 -9.04 -6.06
N ARG A 96 5.77 -8.00 -5.60
CA ARG A 96 4.75 -7.35 -6.43
C ARG A 96 5.33 -6.54 -7.56
N LEU A 97 6.49 -5.88 -7.35
CA LEU A 97 7.19 -5.20 -8.43
C LEU A 97 7.55 -6.21 -9.53
N ILE A 98 8.23 -7.31 -9.17
CA ILE A 98 8.65 -8.35 -10.14
C ILE A 98 7.43 -8.94 -10.87
N ALA A 99 6.38 -9.33 -10.15
CA ALA A 99 5.18 -9.92 -10.73
C ALA A 99 4.31 -8.91 -11.50
N GLY A 100 4.40 -7.62 -11.18
CA GLY A 100 3.63 -6.54 -11.80
C GLY A 100 4.23 -5.98 -13.08
N ILE A 101 5.49 -6.30 -13.38
CA ILE A 101 6.17 -5.87 -14.61
C ILE A 101 5.72 -6.74 -15.78
N ASN A 102 5.11 -6.09 -16.78
CA ASN A 102 4.67 -6.70 -18.05
C ASN A 102 5.80 -6.88 -19.09
N ASN A 103 7.06 -6.68 -18.71
CA ASN A 103 8.22 -6.90 -19.57
C ASN A 103 8.97 -8.16 -19.11
N ILE A 104 8.80 -9.25 -19.87
CA ILE A 104 9.36 -10.57 -19.53
C ILE A 104 10.88 -10.54 -19.42
N SER A 105 11.56 -9.80 -20.30
CA SER A 105 13.03 -9.69 -20.28
C SER A 105 13.51 -8.98 -19.01
N LEU A 106 12.81 -7.93 -18.60
CA LEU A 106 13.12 -7.19 -17.38
C LEU A 106 12.83 -8.04 -16.12
N GLN A 107 11.70 -8.75 -16.11
CA GLN A 107 11.35 -9.67 -15.04
C GLN A 107 12.39 -10.80 -14.89
N ARG A 108 12.84 -11.39 -16.01
CA ARG A 108 13.90 -12.41 -16.01
C ARG A 108 15.21 -11.87 -15.42
N LYS A 109 15.62 -10.68 -15.83
CA LYS A 109 16.83 -10.02 -15.30
C LYS A 109 16.77 -9.82 -13.78
N MET A 110 15.60 -9.57 -13.22
CA MET A 110 15.40 -9.51 -11.76
C MET A 110 15.50 -10.90 -11.12
N LEU A 111 14.86 -11.90 -11.72
CA LEU A 111 14.82 -13.28 -11.21
C LEU A 111 16.16 -14.04 -11.32
N GLU A 112 17.09 -13.57 -12.15
CA GLU A 112 18.47 -14.10 -12.22
C GLU A 112 19.28 -13.79 -10.95
N LYS A 113 18.87 -12.80 -10.15
CA LYS A 113 19.55 -12.42 -8.93
C LYS A 113 19.02 -13.24 -7.76
N LYS A 114 19.93 -13.97 -7.11
CA LYS A 114 19.65 -14.66 -5.86
C LYS A 114 19.38 -13.63 -4.76
N ASP A 115 18.32 -13.84 -3.98
CA ASP A 115 17.96 -13.01 -2.82
C ASP A 115 17.76 -11.52 -3.17
N ILE A 116 17.13 -11.25 -4.33
CA ILE A 116 16.89 -9.87 -4.79
C ILE A 116 16.03 -9.08 -3.79
N MET A 117 16.56 -7.93 -3.38
CA MET A 117 15.87 -7.00 -2.49
C MET A 117 15.11 -5.93 -3.29
N PHE A 118 14.09 -5.32 -2.67
CA PHE A 118 13.27 -4.29 -3.32
C PHE A 118 14.09 -3.12 -3.90
N ALA A 119 15.13 -2.68 -3.18
CA ALA A 119 16.02 -1.62 -3.65
C ALA A 119 16.75 -1.98 -4.95
N GLU A 120 17.15 -3.24 -5.10
CA GLU A 120 17.84 -3.72 -6.29
C GLU A 120 16.86 -3.93 -7.46
N ALA A 121 15.69 -4.51 -7.20
CA ALA A 121 14.62 -4.63 -8.18
C ALA A 121 14.20 -3.25 -8.72
N ARG A 122 14.04 -2.25 -7.83
CA ARG A 122 13.78 -0.85 -8.19
C ARG A 122 14.84 -0.32 -9.15
N LYS A 123 16.11 -0.44 -8.80
CA LYS A 123 17.23 0.06 -9.61
C LYS A 123 17.24 -0.56 -11.01
N ILE A 124 17.02 -1.86 -11.12
CA ILE A 124 16.96 -2.56 -12.42
C ILE A 124 15.78 -2.04 -13.26
N CYS A 125 14.63 -1.79 -12.62
CA CYS A 125 13.44 -1.26 -13.26
C CYS A 125 13.67 0.16 -13.82
N GLU A 126 14.18 1.07 -13.00
CA GLU A 126 14.43 2.47 -13.37
C GLU A 126 15.46 2.57 -14.51
N GLN A 127 16.54 1.78 -14.44
CA GLN A 127 17.54 1.72 -15.52
C GLN A 127 16.95 1.27 -16.87
N SER A 128 15.89 0.46 -16.86
CA SER A 128 15.22 0.04 -18.09
C SER A 128 14.43 1.18 -18.73
N ASP A 129 13.85 2.10 -17.95
CA ASP A 129 13.14 3.26 -18.48
C ASP A 129 14.12 4.24 -19.14
N ASP A 130 15.26 4.50 -18.49
CA ASP A 130 16.28 5.43 -18.99
C ASP A 130 16.87 4.97 -20.33
N LEU A 131 17.13 3.67 -20.47
CA LEU A 131 17.58 3.07 -21.73
C LEU A 131 16.53 3.22 -22.84
N CYS A 132 15.25 3.03 -22.51
CA CYS A 132 14.17 3.18 -23.48
C CYS A 132 14.05 4.64 -23.97
N ALA A 133 14.12 5.60 -23.05
CA ALA A 133 14.12 7.03 -23.38
C ALA A 133 15.29 7.41 -24.30
N ALA A 134 16.50 6.96 -23.98
CA ALA A 134 17.69 7.23 -24.79
C ALA A 134 17.62 6.59 -26.20
N VAL A 135 17.04 5.40 -26.33
CA VAL A 135 16.83 4.76 -27.65
C VAL A 135 15.82 5.54 -28.49
N VAL A 136 14.73 6.01 -27.89
CA VAL A 136 13.72 6.82 -28.58
C VAL A 136 14.32 8.14 -29.08
N GLU A 137 15.11 8.83 -28.26
CA GLU A 137 15.82 10.06 -28.66
C GLU A 137 16.77 9.81 -29.85
N LYS A 138 17.55 8.72 -29.81
CA LYS A 138 18.44 8.35 -30.93
C LYS A 138 17.67 8.06 -32.21
N ILE A 139 16.55 7.34 -32.13
CA ILE A 139 15.70 7.04 -33.30
C ILE A 139 15.12 8.33 -33.89
N LEU A 140 14.63 9.24 -33.05
CA LEU A 140 14.12 10.54 -33.49
C LEU A 140 15.22 11.36 -34.17
N HIS A 141 16.43 11.36 -33.60
CA HIS A 141 17.57 12.09 -34.17
C HIS A 141 17.96 11.54 -35.56
N ILE A 142 18.04 10.21 -35.72
CA ILE A 142 18.29 9.58 -37.03
C ILE A 142 17.19 9.97 -38.03
N ARG A 143 15.92 9.99 -37.62
CA ARG A 143 14.79 10.33 -38.48
C ARG A 143 14.79 11.81 -38.92
N ILE A 144 15.36 12.70 -38.11
CA ILE A 144 15.58 14.10 -38.47
C ILE A 144 16.73 14.22 -39.48
N ILE A 145 17.82 13.49 -39.28
CA ILE A 145 18.99 13.52 -40.20
C ILE A 145 18.66 12.90 -41.58
N MET A 146 17.78 11.90 -41.63
CA MET A 146 17.40 11.21 -42.86
C MET A 146 16.25 11.88 -43.65
N LYS A 147 15.77 13.06 -43.22
CA LYS A 147 14.78 13.86 -43.94
C LYS A 147 15.42 15.11 -44.53
#